data_AF-A0A059C0K7-F1
#
_entry.id   AF-A0A059C0K7-F1
#
_cell.length_a   1.000
_cell.length_b   1.000
_cell.length_c   1.000
_cell.angle_alpha   90.00
_cell.angle_beta   90.00
_cell.angle_gamma   90.00
#
_symmetry.space_group_name_H-M   'P 1'
#
loop_
_entity.id
_entity.type
_entity.pdbx_description
1 polymer ?
#
loop_
_entity_poly.entity_id
_entity_poly.type
_entity_poly.pdbx_seq_one_letter_code
_entity_poly.pdbx_strand_id
1 'polypeptide(L)'
;MEAWDELERVQSRVLERISNLELALLDRSFCPSPFSVSGQPSPSLAVADSDSASGSGAGAGTEARLSAILRSNGVADFAFKRVPGDYYDRSYEERRRILGAHSIDHLCKSIVMVNTQAPSTVIDCKDRNNSKYYVVVVQYTARLNAEALKNYLYALNDGKVPKKKFNLRLAPEETSLMLTGFEHNAVTCIGMKTEIPVLTAYLWL
;
A
#
# COMPACT_ATOMS: atom_id res chain seq x y z
N MET A 1 48.61 0.50 22.80
CA MET A 1 48.59 -0.35 21.59
C MET A 1 47.46 -1.36 21.71
N GLU A 2 47.40 -2.12 22.81
CA GLU A 2 46.35 -3.12 23.10
C GLU A 2 44.88 -2.67 22.99
N ALA A 3 44.56 -1.42 23.34
CA ALA A 3 43.18 -0.92 23.24
C ALA A 3 42.69 -0.75 21.79
N TRP A 4 43.61 -0.50 20.85
CA TRP A 4 43.29 -0.39 19.42
C TRP A 4 43.12 -1.78 18.80
N ASP A 5 43.96 -2.74 19.20
CA ASP A 5 43.89 -4.12 18.73
C ASP A 5 42.58 -4.80 19.18
N GLU A 6 42.15 -4.54 20.43
CA GLU A 6 40.86 -5.05 20.91
C GLU A 6 39.67 -4.39 20.21
N LEU A 7 39.76 -3.09 19.90
CA LEU A 7 38.73 -2.40 19.14
C LEU A 7 38.60 -2.95 17.72
N GLU A 8 39.73 -3.17 17.04
CA GLU A 8 39.76 -3.75 15.70
C GLU A 8 39.22 -5.18 15.69
N ARG A 9 39.54 -5.98 16.71
CA ARG A 9 38.99 -7.34 16.89
C ARG A 9 37.47 -7.31 17.08
N VAL A 10 36.97 -6.41 17.90
CA VAL A 10 35.52 -6.25 18.14
C VAL A 10 34.83 -5.77 16.87
N GLN A 11 35.40 -4.81 16.16
CA GLN A 11 34.85 -4.27 14.91
C GLN A 11 34.75 -5.35 13.83
N SER A 12 35.82 -6.11 13.61
CA SER A 12 35.83 -7.23 12.65
C SER A 12 34.78 -8.29 12.99
N ARG A 13 34.64 -8.65 14.27
CA ARG A 13 33.61 -9.60 14.72
C ARG A 13 32.19 -9.08 14.51
N VAL A 14 31.96 -7.77 14.66
CA VAL A 14 30.65 -7.17 14.39
C VAL A 14 30.35 -7.19 12.89
N LEU A 15 31.30 -6.81 12.05
CA LEU A 15 31.15 -6.82 10.59
C LEU A 15 30.90 -8.23 10.06
N GLU A 16 31.60 -9.24 10.56
CA GLU A 16 31.40 -10.64 10.21
C GLU A 16 29.97 -11.12 10.58
N ARG A 17 29.49 -10.76 11.78
CA ARG A 17 28.11 -11.09 12.19
C ARG A 17 27.07 -10.41 11.33
N ILE A 18 27.29 -9.15 10.93
CA ILE A 18 26.39 -8.44 10.02
C ILE A 18 26.36 -9.13 8.66
N SER A 19 27.53 -9.45 8.08
CA SER A 19 27.63 -10.16 6.80
C SER A 19 26.92 -11.52 6.83
N ASN A 20 27.10 -12.29 7.91
CA ASN A 20 26.41 -13.57 8.09
C ASN A 20 24.89 -13.42 8.21
N LEU A 21 24.40 -12.35 8.86
CA LEU A 21 22.97 -12.06 8.95
C LEU A 21 22.40 -11.64 7.59
N GLU A 22 23.13 -10.85 6.81
CA GLU A 22 22.74 -10.45 5.45
C GLU A 22 22.62 -11.67 4.53
N LEU A 23 23.60 -12.58 4.57
CA LEU A 23 23.57 -13.84 3.81
C LEU A 23 22.40 -14.74 4.22
N ALA A 24 22.13 -14.88 5.52
CA ALA A 24 21.01 -15.68 6.00
C ALA A 24 19.65 -15.11 5.58
N LEU A 25 19.52 -13.78 5.50
CA LEU A 25 18.32 -13.12 5.01
C LEU A 25 18.18 -13.28 3.49
N LEU A 26 19.28 -13.21 2.74
CA LEU A 26 19.31 -13.46 1.29
C LEU A 26 18.90 -14.91 0.98
N ASP A 27 19.42 -15.91 1.68
CA ASP A 27 19.05 -17.32 1.45
C ASP A 27 17.57 -17.60 1.80
N ARG A 28 17.04 -16.92 2.82
CA ARG A 28 15.62 -17.01 3.18
C ARG A 28 14.69 -16.36 2.14
N SER A 29 15.23 -15.50 1.28
CA SER A 29 14.50 -14.86 0.17
C SER A 29 14.27 -15.79 -1.02
N PHE A 30 15.02 -16.91 -1.12
CA PHE A 30 15.00 -17.82 -2.28
C PHE A 30 14.40 -19.20 -2.02
N CYS A 31 13.83 -19.47 -0.84
CA CYS A 31 13.12 -20.72 -0.57
C CYS A 31 11.60 -20.52 -0.62
N PRO A 32 10.89 -21.03 -1.65
CA PRO A 32 9.47 -21.29 -1.53
C PRO A 32 9.30 -22.41 -0.49
N SER A 33 8.58 -22.12 0.58
CA SER A 33 8.28 -23.06 1.66
C SER A 33 7.80 -24.42 1.13
N PRO A 34 8.33 -25.56 1.60
CA PRO A 34 7.84 -26.87 1.23
C PRO A 34 6.65 -27.21 2.13
N PHE A 35 5.47 -26.69 1.80
CA PHE A 35 4.22 -27.35 2.19
C PHE A 35 3.75 -28.19 1.00
N SER A 36 4.48 -29.28 0.75
CA SER A 36 4.02 -30.37 -0.10
C SER A 36 2.90 -31.12 0.64
N VAL A 37 1.65 -30.75 0.35
CA VAL A 37 0.53 -31.68 0.55
C VAL A 37 0.65 -32.76 -0.51
N SER A 38 0.96 -33.96 -0.04
CA SER A 38 0.94 -35.20 -0.79
C SER A 38 -0.45 -35.47 -1.37
N GLY A 39 -0.52 -35.67 -2.68
CA GLY A 39 -1.71 -36.20 -3.36
C GLY A 39 -1.37 -36.56 -4.81
N GLN A 40 -0.96 -37.81 -5.04
CA GLN A 40 -0.75 -38.35 -6.38
C GLN A 40 -2.07 -38.45 -7.18
N PRO A 41 -2.00 -38.48 -8.52
CA PRO A 41 -3.15 -38.45 -9.42
C PRO A 41 -3.64 -39.86 -9.78
N SER A 42 -4.93 -40.00 -10.07
CA SER A 42 -5.44 -41.03 -10.98
C SER A 42 -6.77 -40.59 -11.63
N PRO A 43 -7.03 -40.98 -12.90
CA PRO A 43 -8.02 -40.34 -13.77
C PRO A 43 -9.35 -41.10 -13.78
N SER A 44 -10.48 -40.41 -13.95
CA SER A 44 -11.73 -40.99 -14.46
C SER A 44 -12.67 -39.90 -14.97
N LEU A 45 -13.11 -40.09 -16.21
CA LEU A 45 -14.09 -39.30 -16.96
C LEU A 45 -15.49 -39.44 -16.35
N ALA A 46 -16.24 -38.34 -16.24
CA ALA A 46 -17.69 -38.32 -16.46
C ALA A 46 -18.22 -36.88 -16.65
N VAL A 47 -19.29 -36.83 -17.41
CA VAL A 47 -19.90 -35.73 -18.16
C VAL A 47 -20.86 -34.83 -17.36
N ALA A 48 -20.97 -33.57 -17.84
CA ALA A 48 -22.06 -32.58 -17.80
C ALA A 48 -23.22 -32.73 -16.79
N ASP A 49 -23.56 -31.67 -16.04
CA ASP A 49 -24.61 -30.70 -16.42
C ASP A 49 -24.64 -29.50 -15.42
N SER A 50 -25.49 -28.53 -15.73
CA SER A 50 -25.42 -27.10 -15.50
C SER A 50 -26.08 -26.57 -14.21
N ASP A 51 -25.79 -25.29 -13.92
CA ASP A 51 -26.57 -24.33 -13.12
C ASP A 51 -26.56 -24.38 -11.58
N SER A 52 -25.75 -23.51 -10.95
CA SER A 52 -26.25 -22.27 -10.29
C SER A 52 -25.19 -21.58 -9.42
N ALA A 53 -25.15 -20.25 -9.53
CA ALA A 53 -24.28 -19.28 -8.88
C ALA A 53 -24.24 -19.40 -7.33
N SER A 54 -23.20 -19.00 -6.59
CA SER A 54 -22.60 -17.67 -6.56
C SER A 54 -21.52 -17.60 -5.44
N GLY A 55 -20.43 -16.85 -5.66
CA GLY A 55 -19.72 -16.18 -4.58
C GLY A 55 -18.41 -16.77 -4.03
N SER A 56 -17.36 -16.99 -4.84
CA SER A 56 -16.00 -17.21 -4.28
C SER A 56 -14.80 -16.89 -5.19
N GLY A 57 -14.97 -16.09 -6.26
CA GLY A 57 -13.90 -15.84 -7.24
C GLY A 57 -13.16 -14.50 -7.16
N ALA A 58 -13.72 -13.46 -6.51
CA ALA A 58 -13.19 -12.10 -6.62
C ALA A 58 -11.95 -11.81 -5.76
N GLY A 59 -11.80 -12.51 -4.62
CA GLY A 59 -10.74 -12.27 -3.65
C GLY A 59 -9.35 -12.78 -4.08
N ALA A 60 -9.30 -13.93 -4.77
CA ALA A 60 -8.06 -14.53 -5.25
C ALA A 60 -7.44 -13.74 -6.40
N GLY A 61 -8.27 -13.22 -7.31
CA GLY A 61 -7.82 -12.43 -8.46
C GLY A 61 -7.17 -11.10 -8.05
N THR A 62 -7.77 -10.39 -7.09
CA THR A 62 -7.25 -9.07 -6.66
C THR A 62 -5.90 -9.21 -5.95
N GLU A 63 -5.78 -10.16 -5.03
CA GLU A 63 -4.53 -10.40 -4.29
C GLU A 63 -3.39 -10.82 -5.22
N ALA A 64 -3.65 -11.75 -6.15
CA ALA A 64 -2.66 -12.18 -7.13
C ALA A 64 -2.21 -11.03 -8.03
N ARG A 65 -3.16 -10.21 -8.51
CA ARG A 65 -2.88 -9.02 -9.32
C ARG A 65 -1.99 -8.03 -8.57
N LEU A 66 -2.34 -7.68 -7.33
CA LEU A 66 -1.56 -6.73 -6.53
C LEU A 66 -0.18 -7.29 -6.17
N SER A 67 -0.09 -8.59 -5.88
CA SER A 67 1.19 -9.27 -5.63
C SER A 67 2.12 -9.19 -6.84
N ALA A 68 1.58 -9.41 -8.04
CA ALA A 68 2.36 -9.30 -9.28
C ALA A 68 2.88 -7.87 -9.50
N ILE A 69 2.05 -6.85 -9.24
CA ILE A 69 2.45 -5.44 -9.34
C ILE A 69 3.56 -5.11 -8.34
N LEU A 70 3.43 -5.54 -7.08
CA LEU A 70 4.45 -5.27 -6.06
C LEU A 70 5.79 -5.91 -6.43
N ARG A 71 5.78 -7.17 -6.85
CA ARG A 71 7.00 -7.90 -7.26
C ARG A 71 7.63 -7.29 -8.50
N SER A 72 6.85 -6.92 -9.51
CA SER A 72 7.38 -6.31 -10.75
C SER A 72 8.01 -4.93 -10.50
N ASN A 73 7.64 -4.26 -9.40
CA ASN A 73 8.22 -3.00 -8.95
C ASN A 73 9.32 -3.17 -7.88
N GLY A 74 9.81 -4.39 -7.67
CA GLY A 74 10.95 -4.67 -6.78
C GLY A 74 10.63 -4.69 -5.29
N VAL A 75 9.36 -4.76 -4.90
CA VAL A 75 8.99 -4.94 -3.49
C VAL A 75 9.26 -6.38 -3.08
N ALA A 76 10.29 -6.57 -2.26
CA ALA A 76 10.80 -7.89 -1.86
C ALA A 76 9.91 -8.61 -0.83
N ASP A 77 9.32 -7.87 0.10
CA ASP A 77 8.52 -8.44 1.18
C ASP A 77 7.21 -7.66 1.38
N PHE A 78 6.10 -8.40 1.41
CA PHE A 78 4.76 -7.90 1.69
C PHE A 78 3.83 -9.05 2.09
N ALA A 79 2.81 -8.75 2.88
CA ALA A 79 1.79 -9.72 3.27
C ALA A 79 0.40 -9.11 3.17
N PHE A 80 -0.51 -9.81 2.49
CA PHE A 80 -1.94 -9.50 2.53
C PHE A 80 -2.58 -10.26 3.70
N LYS A 81 -3.37 -9.56 4.52
CA LYS A 81 -4.11 -10.16 5.63
C LYS A 81 -5.60 -10.11 5.36
N ARG A 82 -6.24 -11.26 5.43
CA ARG A 82 -7.70 -11.35 5.49
C ARG A 82 -8.16 -10.98 6.90
N VAL A 83 -9.21 -10.18 6.97
CA VAL A 83 -9.77 -9.68 8.24
C VAL A 83 -11.24 -10.10 8.33
N PRO A 84 -11.80 -10.19 9.54
CA PRO A 84 -13.23 -10.42 9.74
C PRO A 84 -14.11 -9.37 9.03
N GLY A 85 -15.35 -9.73 8.68
CA GLY A 85 -16.26 -8.81 7.98
C GLY A 85 -16.61 -7.54 8.77
N ASP A 86 -16.60 -7.62 10.11
CA ASP A 86 -16.85 -6.52 11.04
C ASP A 86 -15.58 -5.69 11.35
N TYR A 87 -14.50 -5.85 10.57
CA TYR A 87 -13.22 -5.19 10.82
C TYR A 87 -13.33 -3.67 10.99
N TYR A 88 -14.18 -3.02 10.19
CA TYR A 88 -14.36 -1.56 10.25
C TYR A 88 -15.27 -1.07 11.38
N ASP A 89 -15.95 -1.98 12.09
CA ASP A 89 -16.78 -1.65 13.25
C ASP A 89 -15.99 -1.75 14.57
N ARG A 90 -14.85 -2.44 14.55
CA ARG A 90 -13.97 -2.64 15.71
C ARG A 90 -13.13 -1.41 16.06
N SER A 91 -12.65 -1.35 17.30
CA SER A 91 -11.72 -0.31 17.78
C SER A 91 -10.37 -0.35 17.04
N TYR A 92 -9.61 0.75 17.07
CA TYR A 92 -8.28 0.79 16.44
C TYR A 92 -7.30 -0.19 17.08
N GLU A 93 -7.40 -0.41 18.38
CA GLU A 93 -6.60 -1.38 19.13
C GLU A 93 -6.87 -2.81 18.66
N GLU A 94 -8.14 -3.15 18.39
CA GLU A 94 -8.52 -4.45 17.83
C GLU A 94 -8.02 -4.61 16.39
N ARG A 95 -8.19 -3.59 15.55
CA ARG A 95 -7.67 -3.59 14.18
C ARG A 95 -6.16 -3.78 14.16
N ARG A 96 -5.44 -3.09 15.05
CA ARG A 96 -3.99 -3.24 15.26
C ARG A 96 -3.63 -4.69 15.58
N ARG A 97 -4.35 -5.32 16.53
CA ARG A 97 -4.11 -6.73 16.89
C ARG A 97 -4.37 -7.68 15.71
N ILE A 98 -5.48 -7.50 15.00
CA ILE A 98 -5.85 -8.33 13.82
C ILE A 98 -4.77 -8.22 12.74
N LEU A 99 -4.32 -7.00 12.43
CA LEU A 99 -3.28 -6.77 11.45
C LEU A 99 -1.86 -7.06 11.96
N GLY A 100 -1.69 -7.34 13.26
CA GLY A 100 -0.38 -7.54 13.88
C GLY A 100 0.53 -6.31 13.79
N ALA A 101 -0.04 -5.11 13.77
CA ALA A 101 0.74 -3.86 13.73
C ALA A 101 1.36 -3.54 15.10
N HIS A 102 2.53 -2.91 15.11
CA HIS A 102 3.23 -2.57 16.36
C HIS A 102 2.45 -1.54 17.20
N SER A 103 1.95 -0.47 16.56
CA SER A 103 1.14 0.60 17.16
C SER A 103 -0.09 0.87 16.30
N ILE A 104 -1.11 1.51 16.87
CA ILE A 104 -2.25 2.07 16.13
C ILE A 104 -1.79 3.12 15.10
N ASP A 105 -0.65 3.76 15.32
CA ASP A 105 -0.07 4.76 14.41
C ASP A 105 0.52 4.15 13.14
N HIS A 106 0.68 2.83 13.08
CA HIS A 106 1.04 2.12 11.85
C HIS A 106 -0.17 1.75 11.00
N LEU A 107 -1.39 1.97 11.50
CA LEU A 107 -2.60 1.81 10.71
C LEU A 107 -2.77 3.04 9.84
N CYS A 108 -2.81 2.82 8.52
CA CYS A 108 -3.00 3.87 7.53
C CYS A 108 -4.27 3.64 6.70
N LYS A 109 -4.87 4.73 6.23
CA LYS A 109 -5.93 4.73 5.23
C LYS A 109 -5.50 5.56 4.03
N SER A 110 -5.93 5.13 2.85
CA SER A 110 -5.77 5.87 1.60
C SER A 110 -7.07 6.59 1.28
N ILE A 111 -6.99 7.89 1.00
CA ILE A 111 -8.16 8.74 0.73
C ILE A 111 -7.98 9.41 -0.63
N VAL A 112 -8.96 9.26 -1.52
CA VAL A 112 -8.96 10.00 -2.79
C VAL A 112 -9.47 11.42 -2.55
N MET A 113 -8.65 12.39 -2.91
CA MET A 113 -8.93 13.81 -2.85
C MET A 113 -9.12 14.36 -4.26
N VAL A 114 -10.09 15.26 -4.43
CA VAL A 114 -10.36 16.00 -5.66
C VAL A 114 -10.01 17.48 -5.49
N ASN A 115 -9.25 18.03 -6.42
CA ASN A 115 -8.99 19.46 -6.50
C ASN A 115 -10.15 20.16 -7.22
N THR A 116 -11.06 20.71 -6.43
CA THR A 116 -12.28 21.39 -6.94
C THR A 116 -11.98 22.69 -7.68
N GLN A 117 -10.83 23.33 -7.40
CA GLN A 117 -10.42 24.61 -7.99
C GLN A 117 -9.34 24.46 -9.08
N ALA A 118 -9.04 23.22 -9.49
CA ALA A 118 -8.14 22.95 -10.61
C ALA A 118 -8.61 23.69 -11.88
N PRO A 119 -7.70 24.26 -12.69
CA PRO A 119 -8.04 24.82 -13.99
C PRO A 119 -8.78 23.81 -14.88
N SER A 120 -9.60 24.29 -15.82
CA SER A 120 -10.33 23.42 -16.76
C SER A 120 -9.42 22.58 -17.66
N THR A 121 -8.15 22.96 -17.80
CA THR A 121 -7.13 22.20 -18.52
C THR A 121 -6.60 20.99 -17.73
N VAL A 122 -6.78 20.99 -16.40
CA VAL A 122 -6.33 19.93 -15.50
C VAL A 122 -7.52 19.01 -15.22
N ILE A 123 -7.70 18.03 -16.10
CA ILE A 123 -8.81 17.07 -16.04
C ILE A 123 -8.37 15.68 -15.57
N ASP A 124 -7.08 15.36 -15.66
CA ASP A 124 -6.54 14.03 -15.41
C ASP A 124 -5.51 14.01 -14.26
N CYS A 125 -4.81 12.88 -14.14
CA CYS A 125 -3.83 12.59 -13.09
C CYS A 125 -2.39 12.55 -13.61
N LYS A 126 -2.11 13.09 -14.80
CA LYS A 126 -0.81 12.91 -15.46
C LYS A 126 0.32 13.73 -14.84
N ASP A 127 0.02 14.96 -14.46
CA ASP A 127 1.01 15.84 -13.83
C ASP A 127 1.00 15.61 -12.32
N ARG A 128 2.04 14.93 -11.81
CA ARG A 128 2.19 14.64 -10.38
C ARG A 128 2.16 15.89 -9.51
N ASN A 129 2.56 17.05 -10.05
CA ASN A 129 2.61 18.30 -9.31
C ASN A 129 1.27 19.04 -9.39
N ASN A 130 0.49 18.88 -10.46
CA ASN A 130 -0.78 19.59 -10.65
C ASN A 130 -1.85 18.70 -11.33
N SER A 131 -2.34 17.71 -10.59
CA SER A 131 -3.39 16.78 -11.01
C SER A 131 -4.77 17.17 -10.46
N LYS A 132 -5.83 16.66 -11.11
CA LYS A 132 -7.21 16.84 -10.63
C LYS A 132 -7.49 16.03 -9.37
N TYR A 133 -6.88 14.85 -9.26
CA TYR A 133 -7.07 13.92 -8.14
C TYR A 133 -5.73 13.54 -7.52
N TYR A 134 -5.76 13.27 -6.22
CA TYR A 134 -4.62 12.79 -5.44
C TYR A 134 -5.07 11.70 -4.48
N VAL A 135 -4.24 10.69 -4.25
CA VAL A 135 -4.43 9.77 -3.13
C VAL A 135 -3.57 10.25 -1.97
N VAL A 136 -4.17 10.43 -0.80
CA VAL A 136 -3.45 10.79 0.41
C VAL A 136 -3.48 9.63 1.39
N VAL A 137 -2.31 9.17 1.78
CA VAL A 137 -2.13 8.13 2.81
C VAL A 137 -1.90 8.82 4.15
N VAL A 138 -2.83 8.60 5.07
CA VAL A 138 -2.81 9.17 6.44
C VAL A 138 -2.97 8.06 7.47
N GLN A 139 -2.42 8.26 8.66
CA GLN A 139 -2.68 7.37 9.80
C GLN A 139 -4.15 7.43 10.22
N TYR A 140 -4.68 6.36 10.80
CA TYR A 140 -6.06 6.35 11.34
C TYR A 140 -6.26 7.35 12.48
N THR A 141 -5.23 7.55 13.31
CA THR A 141 -5.23 8.49 14.44
C THR A 141 -5.08 9.95 14.00
N ALA A 142 -4.53 10.18 12.80
CA ALA A 142 -4.30 11.52 12.27
C ALA A 142 -5.53 12.09 11.56
N ARG A 143 -5.72 13.40 11.71
CA ARG A 143 -6.69 14.15 10.90
C ARG A 143 -5.98 14.73 9.68
N LEU A 144 -6.57 14.55 8.51
CA LEU A 144 -6.05 15.14 7.28
C LEU A 144 -6.07 16.67 7.37
N ASN A 145 -4.90 17.30 7.32
CA ASN A 145 -4.78 18.75 7.26
C ASN A 145 -4.80 19.23 5.80
N ALA A 146 -5.98 19.69 5.35
CA ALA A 146 -6.17 20.16 3.98
C ALA A 146 -5.33 21.43 3.66
N GLU A 147 -5.03 22.26 4.65
CA GLU A 147 -4.20 23.45 4.46
C GLU A 147 -2.72 23.11 4.31
N ALA A 148 -2.21 22.18 5.13
CA ALA A 148 -0.86 21.65 4.97
C ALA A 148 -0.68 21.02 3.59
N LEU A 149 -1.65 20.20 3.16
CA LEU A 149 -1.63 19.56 1.84
C LEU A 149 -1.66 20.57 0.69
N LYS A 150 -2.46 21.63 0.83
CA LYS A 150 -2.50 22.76 -0.11
C LYS A 150 -1.16 23.49 -0.18
N ASN A 151 -0.54 23.76 0.97
CA ASN A 151 0.76 24.43 1.03
C ASN A 151 1.87 23.55 0.43
N TYR A 152 1.81 22.24 0.66
CA TYR A 152 2.73 21.29 0.04
C TYR A 152 2.64 21.33 -1.49
N LEU A 153 1.45 21.15 -2.06
CA LEU A 153 1.27 21.18 -3.51
C LEU A 153 1.71 22.51 -4.11
N TYR A 154 1.46 23.62 -3.42
CA TYR A 154 1.96 24.93 -3.84
C TYR A 154 3.49 24.98 -3.89
N ALA A 155 4.17 24.47 -2.86
CA ALA A 155 5.63 24.40 -2.81
C ALA A 155 6.18 23.47 -3.91
N LEU A 156 5.53 22.33 -4.15
CA LEU A 156 5.90 21.36 -5.18
C LEU A 156 5.83 21.93 -6.60
N ASN A 157 5.03 22.98 -6.82
CA ASN A 157 4.92 23.68 -8.10
C ASN A 157 5.85 24.89 -8.23
N ASP A 158 6.82 25.08 -7.33
CA ASP A 158 7.69 26.27 -7.25
C ASP A 158 6.90 27.60 -7.24
N GLY A 159 5.67 27.57 -6.70
CA GLY A 159 4.78 28.72 -6.71
C GLY A 159 4.20 29.13 -8.07
N LYS A 160 4.45 28.36 -9.15
CA LYS A 160 3.92 28.62 -10.51
C LYS A 160 2.39 28.57 -10.55
N VAL A 161 1.80 27.65 -9.78
CA VAL A 161 0.34 27.53 -9.67
C VAL A 161 -0.14 28.32 -8.44
N PRO A 162 -1.08 29.27 -8.59
CA PRO A 162 -1.55 30.05 -7.45
C PRO A 162 -2.21 29.18 -6.37
N LYS A 163 -1.94 29.47 -5.08
CA LYS A 163 -2.53 28.73 -3.94
C LYS A 163 -4.05 28.54 -4.03
N LYS A 164 -4.79 29.53 -4.55
CA LYS A 164 -6.26 29.48 -4.72
C LYS A 164 -6.75 28.37 -5.66
N LYS A 165 -5.87 27.83 -6.50
CA LYS A 165 -6.15 26.73 -7.43
C LYS A 165 -6.03 25.36 -6.79
N PHE A 166 -5.61 25.28 -5.53
CA PHE A 166 -5.58 24.07 -4.73
C PHE A 166 -6.67 24.13 -3.67
N ASN A 167 -7.80 23.45 -3.94
CA ASN A 167 -8.88 23.24 -2.98
C ASN A 167 -9.27 21.77 -2.97
N LEU A 168 -8.58 21.02 -2.12
CA LEU A 168 -8.73 19.57 -2.02
C LEU A 168 -9.92 19.23 -1.13
N ARG A 169 -10.84 18.45 -1.69
CA ARG A 169 -12.01 17.88 -1.02
C ARG A 169 -11.99 16.37 -1.13
N LEU A 170 -12.73 15.68 -0.27
CA LEU A 170 -12.95 14.24 -0.44
C LEU A 170 -13.64 13.99 -1.78
N ALA A 171 -13.12 13.06 -2.58
CA ALA A 171 -13.75 12.67 -3.82
C ALA A 171 -15.07 11.91 -3.54
N PRO A 172 -16.13 12.10 -4.35
CA PRO A 172 -17.33 11.28 -4.28
C PRO A 172 -17.00 9.79 -4.44
N GLU A 173 -17.77 8.92 -3.79
CA GLU A 173 -17.51 7.47 -3.78
C GLU A 173 -17.53 6.87 -5.18
N GLU A 174 -18.48 7.28 -6.02
CA GLU A 174 -18.56 6.85 -7.42
C GLU A 174 -17.29 7.22 -8.21
N THR A 175 -16.79 8.45 -8.04
CA THR A 175 -15.55 8.89 -8.66
C THR A 175 -14.35 8.12 -8.12
N SER A 176 -14.29 7.87 -6.81
CA SER A 176 -13.24 7.05 -6.20
C SER A 176 -13.24 5.62 -6.75
N LEU A 177 -14.42 4.98 -6.87
CA LEU A 177 -14.56 3.65 -7.45
C LEU A 177 -14.16 3.61 -8.92
N MET A 178 -14.54 4.62 -9.70
CA MET A 178 -14.18 4.74 -11.11
C MET A 178 -12.66 4.84 -11.30
N LEU A 179 -12.00 5.72 -10.53
CA LEU A 179 -10.56 6.00 -10.65
C LEU A 179 -9.70 4.88 -10.06
N THR A 180 -10.08 4.36 -8.89
CA THR A 180 -9.25 3.39 -8.16
C THR A 180 -9.62 1.95 -8.49
N GLY A 181 -10.89 1.69 -8.80
CA GLY A 181 -11.41 0.33 -8.94
C GLY A 181 -11.66 -0.40 -7.63
N PHE A 182 -11.58 0.30 -6.49
CA PHE A 182 -11.84 -0.25 -5.17
C PHE A 182 -13.08 0.40 -4.55
N GLU A 183 -13.85 -0.42 -3.83
CA GLU A 183 -15.04 0.03 -3.12
C GLU A 183 -14.69 0.89 -1.89
N HIS A 184 -15.72 1.49 -1.29
CA HIS A 184 -15.59 2.23 -0.05
C HIS A 184 -14.86 1.39 1.01
N ASN A 185 -13.94 2.02 1.74
CA ASN A 185 -13.03 1.36 2.71
C ASN A 185 -12.08 0.28 2.14
N ALA A 186 -12.02 0.06 0.83
CA ALA A 186 -11.06 -0.87 0.21
C ALA A 186 -9.99 -0.15 -0.63
N VAL A 187 -10.00 1.18 -0.65
CA VAL A 187 -9.06 1.99 -1.44
C VAL A 187 -7.62 1.76 -0.98
N THR A 188 -6.78 1.37 -1.93
CA THR A 188 -5.34 1.20 -1.76
C THR A 188 -4.59 2.10 -2.73
N CYS A 189 -3.34 2.44 -2.39
CA CYS A 189 -2.46 3.27 -3.21
C CYS A 189 -1.76 2.51 -4.35
N ILE A 190 -2.02 1.20 -4.50
CA ILE A 190 -1.41 0.35 -5.53
C ILE A 190 -2.47 -0.34 -6.40
N GLY A 191 -2.12 -0.58 -7.68
CA GLY A 191 -2.99 -1.30 -8.60
C GLY A 191 -4.35 -0.65 -8.86
N MET A 192 -4.37 0.68 -8.83
CA MET A 192 -5.53 1.49 -9.24
C MET A 192 -5.74 1.44 -10.75
N LYS A 193 -6.98 1.72 -11.21
CA LYS A 193 -7.29 1.80 -12.66
C LYS A 193 -6.63 3.01 -13.33
N THR A 194 -6.49 4.10 -12.59
CA THR A 194 -5.81 5.33 -13.02
C THR A 194 -4.54 5.53 -12.19
N GLU A 195 -3.46 6.01 -12.82
CA GLU A 195 -2.24 6.41 -12.13
C GLU A 195 -2.45 7.73 -11.39
N ILE A 196 -3.03 7.67 -10.20
CA ILE A 196 -3.25 8.84 -9.35
C ILE A 196 -1.99 9.11 -8.54
N PRO A 197 -1.45 10.35 -8.50
CA PRO A 197 -0.34 10.71 -7.63
C PRO A 197 -0.64 10.40 -6.16
N VAL A 198 0.27 9.69 -5.51
CA VAL A 198 0.16 9.27 -4.11
C VAL A 198 1.01 10.19 -3.23
N LEU A 199 0.40 10.72 -2.17
CA LEU A 199 1.01 11.60 -1.20
C LEU A 199 0.98 10.93 0.17
N THR A 200 2.13 10.83 0.84
CA THR A 200 2.24 10.27 2.19
C THR A 200 2.32 11.41 3.22
N ALA A 201 1.44 11.39 4.21
CA ALA A 201 1.31 12.51 5.15
C ALA A 201 2.48 12.70 6.12
N TYR A 202 3.40 11.73 6.22
CA TYR A 202 4.63 11.86 7.00
C TYR A 202 5.57 12.99 6.53
N LEU A 203 5.38 13.53 5.32
CA LEU A 203 6.18 14.67 4.85
C LEU A 203 5.67 16.04 5.36
N TRP A 204 4.49 16.12 6.00
CA TRP A 204 3.83 17.42 6.33
C TRP A 204 3.07 17.43 7.67
N LEU A 205 3.25 16.40 8.50
CA LEU A 205 2.87 16.37 9.92
C LEU A 205 4.06 16.80 10.77
#